data_AF-T0L9K0-F1
#
_entry.id   AF-T0L9K0-F1
#
_cell.length_a   1.000
_cell.length_b   1.000
_cell.length_c   1.000
_cell.angle_alpha   90.00
_cell.angle_beta   90.00
_cell.angle_gamma   90.00
#
_symmetry.space_group_name_H-M   'P 1'
#
loop_
_entity.id
_entity.type
_entity.pdbx_description
1 polymer ?
#
loop_
_entity_poly.entity_id
_entity_poly.type
_entity_poly.pdbx_seq_one_letter_code
_entity_poly.pdbx_strand_id
1 'polypeptide(L)'
;MDAFGMIPNIIATIQATYKVIKFFEEIKSSGLGCNRYISEASSSCIALQQVRERLDSNLADGRTVEPWFRHLQALAGEDGVLKHYTSDMEQVATILIEVKSYRFRRIFVWHREKEKIEEIFKKVERHKSAIQLALSHDQL
;
A
#
# COMPACT_ATOMS: atom_id res chain seq x y z
N MET A 1 3.93 13.37 -15.56
CA MET A 1 3.38 13.80 -14.25
C MET A 1 4.50 14.46 -13.47
N ASP A 2 4.26 15.64 -12.89
CA ASP A 2 5.27 16.37 -12.11
C ASP A 2 5.26 15.94 -10.63
N ALA A 3 6.20 16.48 -9.84
CA ALA A 3 6.37 16.13 -8.43
C ALA A 3 5.09 16.35 -7.62
N PHE A 4 4.43 17.48 -7.85
CA PHE A 4 3.19 17.86 -7.18
C PHE A 4 2.03 16.93 -7.56
N GLY A 5 1.95 16.46 -8.80
CA GLY A 5 0.97 15.47 -9.23
C GLY A 5 1.13 14.08 -8.59
N MET A 6 2.32 13.74 -8.07
CA MET A 6 2.56 12.42 -7.45
C MET A 6 2.11 12.35 -5.99
N ILE A 7 2.20 13.47 -5.27
CA ILE A 7 1.89 13.54 -3.82
C ILE A 7 0.49 13.00 -3.52
N PRO A 8 -0.59 13.41 -4.23
CA PRO A 8 -1.93 12.88 -3.98
C PRO A 8 -2.01 11.37 -4.16
N ASN A 9 -1.33 10.81 -5.18
CA ASN A 9 -1.34 9.37 -5.44
C ASN A 9 -0.64 8.59 -4.31
N ILE A 10 0.50 9.09 -3.82
CA ILE A 10 1.21 8.49 -2.68
C ILE A 10 0.35 8.56 -1.41
N ILE A 11 -0.27 9.71 -1.14
CA ILE A 11 -1.15 9.90 0.03
C ILE A 11 -2.36 8.95 -0.05
N ALA A 12 -3.01 8.84 -1.20
CA ALA A 12 -4.13 7.93 -1.40
C ALA A 12 -3.71 6.47 -1.13
N THR A 13 -2.53 6.07 -1.62
CA THR A 13 -1.96 4.74 -1.39
C THR A 13 -1.72 4.47 0.11
N ILE A 14 -1.15 5.45 0.82
CA ILE A 14 -0.93 5.37 2.28
C ILE A 14 -2.26 5.24 3.02
N GLN A 15 -3.25 6.06 2.69
CA GLN A 15 -4.57 6.04 3.32
C GLN A 15 -5.30 4.72 3.10
N ALA A 16 -5.26 4.16 1.88
CA ALA A 16 -5.83 2.86 1.57
C ALA A 16 -5.16 1.75 2.39
N THR A 17 -3.82 1.78 2.52
CA THR A 17 -3.07 0.83 3.35
C THR A 17 -3.45 0.92 4.83
N TYR A 18 -3.51 2.13 5.39
CA TYR A 18 -3.94 2.34 6.78
C TYR A 18 -5.35 1.83 7.05
N LYS A 19 -6.27 2.05 6.11
CA LYS A 19 -7.65 1.53 6.21
C LYS A 19 -7.67 0.00 6.32
N VAL A 20 -6.86 -0.67 5.49
CA VAL A 20 -6.72 -2.13 5.54
C VAL A 20 -6.12 -2.61 6.85
N ILE A 21 -5.05 -1.96 7.35
CA ILE A 21 -4.44 -2.28 8.65
C ILE A 21 -5.48 -2.18 9.76
N LYS A 22 -6.21 -1.06 9.82
CA LYS A 22 -7.25 -0.84 10.83
C LYS A 22 -8.33 -1.93 10.79
N PHE A 23 -8.78 -2.32 9.60
CA PHE A 23 -9.78 -3.38 9.50
C PHE A 23 -9.24 -4.74 9.93
N PHE A 24 -7.98 -5.07 9.59
CA PHE A 24 -7.35 -6.28 10.11
C PHE A 24 -7.23 -6.28 11.63
N GLU A 25 -6.89 -5.15 12.25
CA GLU A 25 -6.84 -5.03 13.71
C GLU A 25 -8.22 -5.23 14.36
N GLU A 26 -9.27 -4.66 13.77
CA GLU A 26 -10.64 -4.82 14.24
C GLU A 26 -11.09 -6.29 14.19
N ILE A 27 -10.76 -7.04 13.13
CA ILE A 27 -11.12 -8.46 13.02
C ILE A 27 -10.13 -9.39 13.73
N LYS A 28 -8.88 -8.99 13.98
CA LYS A 28 -7.88 -9.74 14.76
C LYS A 28 -8.38 -10.04 16.17
N SER A 29 -9.13 -9.10 16.76
CA SER A 29 -9.80 -9.29 18.07
C SER A 29 -10.70 -10.53 18.13
N SER A 30 -11.10 -11.08 16.98
CA SER A 30 -11.89 -12.31 16.87
C SER A 30 -11.07 -13.60 16.67
N GLY A 31 -9.75 -13.55 16.88
CA GLY A 31 -8.86 -14.73 16.81
C GLY A 31 -8.48 -15.16 15.39
N LEU A 32 -8.79 -14.34 14.39
CA LEU A 32 -8.41 -14.59 13.00
C LEU A 32 -6.92 -14.25 12.81
N GLY A 33 -6.18 -15.13 12.13
CA GLY A 33 -4.74 -15.02 11.91
C GLY A 33 -4.33 -13.85 11.00
N CYS A 34 -4.51 -12.61 11.46
CA CYS A 34 -4.30 -11.38 10.69
C CYS A 34 -2.92 -10.76 10.89
N ASN A 35 -2.12 -11.24 11.84
CA ASN A 35 -0.82 -10.63 12.20
C ASN A 35 0.13 -10.50 11.00
N ARG A 36 0.18 -11.51 10.13
CA ARG A 36 1.02 -11.47 8.92
C ARG A 36 0.62 -10.32 8.00
N TYR A 37 -0.68 -10.19 7.70
CA TYR A 37 -1.20 -9.15 6.82
C TYR A 37 -1.01 -7.74 7.40
N ILE A 38 -1.20 -7.58 8.71
CA ILE A 38 -0.92 -6.32 9.41
C ILE A 38 0.56 -5.95 9.27
N SER A 39 1.47 -6.90 9.51
CA SER A 39 2.91 -6.66 9.40
C SER A 39 3.32 -6.26 7.98
N GLU A 40 2.82 -6.98 6.97
CA GLU A 40 3.13 -6.75 5.55
C GLU A 40 2.59 -5.39 5.06
N ALA A 41 1.35 -5.05 5.42
CA ALA A 41 0.76 -3.75 5.12
C ALA A 41 1.50 -2.60 5.84
N SER A 42 1.85 -2.77 7.11
CA SER A 42 2.63 -1.78 7.87
C SER A 42 4.01 -1.55 7.25
N SER A 43 4.69 -2.62 6.85
CA SER A 43 5.99 -2.52 6.16
C SER A 43 5.88 -1.76 4.83
N SER A 44 4.80 -2.01 4.08
CA SER A 44 4.53 -1.28 2.84
C SER A 44 4.22 0.21 3.11
N CYS A 45 3.49 0.51 4.19
CA CYS A 45 3.19 1.87 4.61
C CYS A 45 4.46 2.66 4.96
N ILE A 46 5.43 2.03 5.63
CA ILE A 46 6.74 2.63 5.93
C ILE A 46 7.48 2.99 4.64
N ALA A 47 7.53 2.08 3.67
CA ALA A 47 8.18 2.35 2.38
C ALA A 47 7.51 3.52 1.62
N LEU A 48 6.18 3.59 1.64
CA LEU A 48 5.42 4.69 1.03
C LEU A 48 5.66 6.03 1.75
N GLN A 49 5.80 6.01 3.09
CA GLN A 49 6.15 7.20 3.86
C GLN A 49 7.55 7.71 3.52
N GLN A 50 8.54 6.82 3.39
CA GLN A 50 9.89 7.17 2.96
C GLN A 50 9.90 7.83 1.57
N VAL A 51 9.11 7.30 0.63
CA VAL A 51 8.91 7.93 -0.69
C VAL A 51 8.37 9.36 -0.55
N ARG A 52 7.35 9.55 0.28
CA ARG A 52 6.74 10.86 0.49
C ARG A 52 7.73 11.85 1.11
N GLU A 53 8.39 11.46 2.19
CA GLU A 53 9.37 12.31 2.89
C GLU A 53 10.50 12.73 1.95
N ARG A 54 11.00 11.80 1.12
CA ARG A 54 12.01 12.09 0.11
C ARG A 54 11.50 13.07 -0.94
N LEU A 55 10.27 12.89 -1.42
CA LEU A 55 9.65 13.80 -2.39
C LEU A 55 9.48 15.21 -1.81
N ASP A 56 8.97 15.31 -0.58
CA ASP A 56 8.76 16.57 0.14
C ASP A 56 10.10 17.31 0.34
N SER A 57 11.17 16.60 0.75
CA SER A 57 12.51 17.18 0.92
C SER A 57 13.08 17.73 -0.39
N ASN A 58 13.00 16.96 -1.49
CA ASN A 58 13.60 17.36 -2.76
C ASN A 58 12.81 18.48 -3.46
N LEU A 59 11.50 18.54 -3.24
CA LEU A 59 10.67 19.67 -3.66
C LEU A 59 11.10 20.97 -2.96
N ALA A 60 11.36 20.91 -1.65
CA ALA A 60 11.85 22.05 -0.89
C ALA A 60 13.22 22.55 -1.39
N ASP A 61 14.10 21.62 -1.78
CA ASP A 61 15.44 21.93 -2.30
C ASP A 61 15.48 22.27 -3.80
N GLY A 62 14.35 22.22 -4.51
CA GLY A 62 14.26 22.46 -5.95
C GLY A 62 14.91 21.38 -6.83
N ARG A 63 15.24 20.21 -6.26
CA ARG A 63 15.96 19.11 -6.94
C ARG A 63 15.00 18.12 -7.60
N THR A 64 14.42 18.53 -8.72
CA THR A 64 13.43 17.72 -9.47
C THR A 64 14.00 16.96 -10.67
N VAL A 65 15.33 16.97 -10.86
CA VAL A 65 16.00 16.46 -12.09
C VAL A 65 16.80 15.17 -11.86
N GLU A 66 16.82 14.64 -10.65
CA GLU A 66 17.64 13.47 -10.29
C GLU A 66 17.05 12.14 -10.83
N PRO A 67 17.89 11.12 -11.14
CA PRO A 67 17.45 9.85 -11.71
C PRO A 67 16.36 9.10 -10.92
N TRP A 68 16.36 9.21 -9.58
CA TRP A 68 15.34 8.62 -8.72
C TRP A 68 13.94 9.22 -8.99
N PHE A 69 13.86 10.49 -9.38
CA PHE A 69 12.60 11.18 -9.66
C PHE A 69 11.88 10.59 -10.88
N ARG A 70 12.63 10.16 -11.91
CA ARG A 70 12.04 9.46 -13.08
C ARG A 70 11.47 8.10 -12.71
N HIS A 71 12.14 7.37 -11.84
CA HIS A 71 11.63 6.09 -11.33
C HIS A 71 10.35 6.31 -10.49
N LEU A 72 10.31 7.37 -9.70
CA LEU A 72 9.12 7.76 -8.95
C LEU A 72 7.95 8.14 -9.87
N GLN A 73 8.21 8.90 -10.93
CA GLN A 73 7.20 9.23 -11.94
C GLN A 73 6.63 7.99 -12.61
N ALA A 74 7.45 6.99 -12.90
CA ALA A 74 6.97 5.72 -13.47
C ALA A 74 6.08 4.94 -12.48
N LEU A 75 6.41 4.96 -11.18
CA LEU A 75 5.60 4.31 -10.15
C LEU A 75 4.26 5.01 -9.90
N ALA A 76 4.26 6.35 -9.94
CA ALA A 76 3.11 7.16 -9.57
C ALA A 76 2.24 7.61 -10.75
N GLY A 77 2.61 7.23 -11.98
CA GLY A 77 1.93 7.60 -13.22
C GLY A 77 0.48 7.12 -13.30
N GLU A 78 -0.20 7.52 -14.38
CA GLU A 78 -1.66 7.35 -14.53
C GLU A 78 -2.12 5.88 -14.54
N ASP A 79 -1.24 4.94 -14.89
CA ASP A 79 -1.39 3.48 -14.70
C ASP A 79 -0.16 2.89 -13.99
N GLY A 80 0.40 3.66 -13.06
CA GLY A 80 1.57 3.28 -12.28
C GLY A 80 1.27 2.27 -11.19
N VAL A 81 2.34 1.68 -10.66
CA VAL A 81 2.33 0.71 -9.55
C VAL A 81 1.52 1.21 -8.34
N LEU A 82 1.56 2.51 -8.03
CA LEU A 82 0.81 3.07 -6.89
C LEU A 82 -0.71 3.03 -7.07
N LYS A 83 -1.21 3.22 -8.30
CA LYS A 83 -2.64 3.12 -8.59
C LYS A 83 -3.13 1.69 -8.48
N HIS A 84 -2.37 0.73 -9.03
CA HIS A 84 -2.67 -0.69 -8.89
C HIS A 84 -2.62 -1.14 -7.43
N TYR A 85 -1.59 -0.73 -6.68
CA TYR A 85 -1.50 -0.98 -5.25
C TYR A 85 -2.73 -0.42 -4.52
N THR A 86 -3.11 0.83 -4.80
CA THR A 86 -4.27 1.48 -4.14
C THR A 86 -5.54 0.67 -4.40
N SER A 87 -5.78 0.29 -5.66
CA SER A 87 -6.93 -0.54 -6.04
C SER A 87 -6.91 -1.91 -5.35
N ASP A 88 -5.75 -2.56 -5.23
CA ASP A 88 -5.58 -3.83 -4.54
C ASP A 88 -5.95 -3.68 -3.04
N MET A 89 -5.50 -2.61 -2.39
CA MET A 89 -5.86 -2.33 -0.99
C MET A 89 -7.35 -1.99 -0.81
N GLU A 90 -7.96 -1.26 -1.73
CA GLU A 90 -9.39 -0.99 -1.71
C GLU A 90 -10.22 -2.27 -1.87
N GLN A 91 -9.76 -3.20 -2.71
CA GLN A 91 -10.38 -4.51 -2.86
C GLN A 91 -10.29 -5.31 -1.54
N VAL A 92 -9.13 -5.33 -0.88
CA VAL A 92 -8.99 -5.95 0.45
C VAL A 92 -9.91 -5.27 1.46
N ALA A 93 -9.95 -3.94 1.47
CA ALA A 93 -10.80 -3.19 2.40
C ALA A 93 -12.29 -3.54 2.22
N THR A 94 -12.74 -3.73 0.98
CA THR A 94 -14.11 -4.17 0.65
C THR A 94 -14.41 -5.55 1.24
N ILE A 95 -13.50 -6.50 1.04
CA ILE A 95 -13.61 -7.85 1.61
C ILE A 95 -13.67 -7.79 3.14
N LEU A 96 -12.81 -6.99 3.77
CA LEU A 96 -12.75 -6.88 5.23
C LEU A 96 -14.00 -6.22 5.83
N ILE A 97 -14.62 -5.26 5.12
CA ILE A 97 -15.91 -4.70 5.51
C ILE A 97 -16.98 -5.79 5.54
N GLU A 98 -17.03 -6.64 4.51
CA GLU A 98 -17.94 -7.77 4.46
C GLU A 98 -17.70 -8.73 5.64
N VAL A 99 -16.46 -9.16 5.87
CA VAL A 99 -16.08 -10.04 7.00
C VAL A 99 -16.49 -9.42 8.34
N LYS A 100 -16.23 -8.12 8.54
CA LYS A 100 -16.59 -7.39 9.76
C LYS A 100 -18.10 -7.35 9.99
N SER A 101 -18.88 -7.18 8.92
CA SER A 101 -20.34 -7.04 8.99
C SER A 101 -21.04 -8.29 9.53
N TYR A 102 -20.47 -9.48 9.32
CA TYR A 102 -21.00 -10.72 9.86
C TYR A 102 -20.50 -10.96 11.29
N ARG A 103 -21.44 -11.05 12.25
CA ARG A 103 -21.13 -11.40 13.65
C ARG A 103 -20.95 -12.90 13.86
N PHE A 104 -21.90 -13.70 13.37
CA PHE A 104 -21.94 -15.15 13.61
C PHE A 104 -21.29 -15.99 12.50
N ARG A 105 -21.17 -15.45 11.28
CA ARG A 105 -20.56 -16.15 10.14
C ARG A 105 -19.15 -15.67 9.79
N ARG A 106 -18.58 -14.79 10.63
CA ARG A 106 -17.28 -14.13 10.38
C ARG A 106 -16.18 -15.12 10.00
N ILE A 107 -16.04 -16.20 10.78
CA ILE A 107 -14.99 -17.21 10.59
C ILE A 107 -15.14 -17.91 9.23
N PHE A 108 -16.37 -18.24 8.84
CA PHE A 108 -16.65 -18.87 7.55
C PHE A 108 -16.37 -17.94 6.38
N VAL A 109 -16.82 -16.69 6.46
CA VAL A 109 -16.55 -15.68 5.42
C VAL A 109 -15.04 -15.40 5.33
N TRP A 110 -14.35 -15.29 6.46
CA TRP A 110 -12.90 -15.17 6.49
C TRP A 110 -12.21 -16.33 5.78
N HIS A 111 -12.58 -17.58 6.09
CA HIS A 111 -11.96 -18.75 5.46
C HIS A 111 -12.16 -18.77 3.94
N ARG A 112 -13.34 -18.37 3.47
CA ARG A 112 -13.63 -18.26 2.03
C ARG A 112 -12.80 -17.17 1.35
N GLU A 113 -12.68 -16.00 1.97
CA GLU A 113 -12.03 -14.84 1.36
C GLU A 113 -10.50 -14.79 1.59
N LYS A 114 -9.96 -15.61 2.51
CA LYS A 114 -8.54 -15.59 2.89
C LYS A 114 -7.62 -15.82 1.70
N GLU A 115 -7.96 -16.75 0.81
CA GLU A 115 -7.13 -17.07 -0.37
C GLU A 115 -7.03 -15.86 -1.31
N LYS A 116 -8.15 -15.18 -1.55
CA LYS A 116 -8.18 -13.95 -2.35
C LYS A 116 -7.36 -12.82 -1.72
N ILE A 117 -7.45 -12.65 -0.39
CA ILE A 117 -6.59 -11.70 0.34
C ILE A 117 -5.11 -12.08 0.14
N GLU A 118 -4.78 -13.36 0.24
CA GLU A 118 -3.41 -13.84 0.09
C GLU A 118 -2.85 -13.59 -1.32
N GLU A 119 -3.64 -13.79 -2.37
CA GLU A 119 -3.26 -13.45 -3.74
C GLU A 119 -3.01 -11.95 -3.93
N ILE A 120 -3.85 -11.11 -3.34
CA ILE A 120 -3.67 -9.66 -3.41
C ILE A 120 -2.38 -9.26 -2.68
N PHE A 121 -2.13 -9.78 -1.48
CA PHE A 121 -0.92 -9.47 -0.73
C PHE A 121 0.37 -9.92 -1.45
N LYS A 122 0.34 -11.02 -2.21
CA LYS A 122 1.46 -11.39 -3.11
C LYS A 122 1.73 -10.33 -4.20
N LYS A 123 0.73 -9.56 -4.64
CA LYS A 123 0.93 -8.44 -5.58
C LYS A 123 1.47 -7.21 -4.84
N VAL A 124 0.93 -6.92 -3.67
CA VAL A 124 1.37 -5.83 -2.77
C VAL A 124 2.86 -5.94 -2.45
N GLU A 125 3.38 -7.13 -2.12
CA GLU A 125 4.80 -7.29 -1.81
C GLU A 125 5.69 -7.06 -3.05
N ARG A 126 5.21 -7.41 -4.24
CA ARG A 126 5.89 -7.09 -5.52
C ARG A 126 5.90 -5.58 -5.77
N HIS A 127 4.78 -4.90 -5.54
CA HIS A 127 4.68 -3.45 -5.66
C HIS A 127 5.60 -2.74 -4.66
N LYS A 128 5.63 -3.17 -3.40
CA LYS A 128 6.54 -2.68 -2.37
C LYS A 128 8.00 -2.87 -2.76
N SER A 129 8.36 -4.03 -3.32
CA SER A 129 9.72 -4.28 -3.81
C SER A 129 10.11 -3.27 -4.91
N ALA A 130 9.19 -2.97 -5.84
CA ALA A 130 9.42 -1.94 -6.86
C ALA A 130 9.58 -0.52 -6.26
N ILE A 131 8.79 -0.20 -5.24
CA ILE A 131 8.90 1.07 -4.49
C ILE A 131 10.26 1.17 -3.78
N GLN A 132 10.69 0.11 -3.11
CA GLN A 132 11.98 0.05 -2.43
C GLN A 132 13.15 0.15 -3.41
N LEU A 133 13.03 -0.47 -4.60
CA LEU A 133 14.04 -0.33 -5.66
C LEU A 133 14.15 1.12 -6.16
N ALA A 134 13.03 1.82 -6.32
CA ALA A 134 13.04 3.23 -6.70
C ALA A 134 13.68 4.12 -5.62
N LEU A 135 13.51 3.75 -4.34
CA LEU A 135 14.19 4.41 -3.23
C LEU A 135 15.71 4.09 -3.19
N SER A 136 16.12 2.89 -3.61
CA SER A 136 17.51 2.41 -3.51
C SER A 136 18.39 2.76 -4.72
N HIS A 137 17.82 3.09 -5.88
CA HIS A 137 18.55 3.56 -7.08
C HIS A 137 19.26 4.92 -6.90
N ASP A 138 19.46 5.33 -5.65
CA ASP A 138 20.27 6.46 -5.20
C ASP A 138 21.75 6.09 -4.96
N GLN A 139 22.09 4.79 -5.04
CA GLN A 139 23.39 4.28 -4.62
C GLN A 139 24.26 3.71 -5.77
N LEU A 140 23.85 3.86 -7.03
CA LEU A 140 24.62 3.43 -8.21
C LEU A 140 24.86 4.59 -9.18
#